data_AF-W5SU55-F1
#
_entry.id   AF-W5SU55-F1
#
_cell.length_a   1.000
_cell.length_b   1.000
_cell.length_c   1.000
_cell.angle_alpha   90.00
_cell.angle_beta   90.00
_cell.angle_gamma   90.00
#
_symmetry.space_group_name_H-M   'P 1'
#
loop_
_entity.id
_entity.type
_entity.pdbx_description
1 polymer ?
#
loop_
_entity_poly.entity_id
_entity_poly.type
_entity_poly.pdbx_seq_one_letter_code
_entity_poly.pdbx_strand_id
1 'polypeptide(L)'
;MNNNLVTYLIINNLLLIHFIGIEDIKVKNNKTLSKKYLIIIITALFTYSSLFHIYKLLSEYNLLLIIPMIYIILIYTLTIILKTLNNILIAYNNKSKYSNDFVLSNSSFTAIIFFSLDKNHNFLEGITTLILSSLSILISLILIKLIKKNFETKLTSKILVNETMDFFIMFILSLIPNIIILINNIEGS
;
A
#
# COMPACT_ATOMS: atom_id res chain seq x y z
N MET A 1 14.09 -20.11 -9.87
CA MET A 1 13.67 -19.73 -8.50
C MET A 1 13.31 -18.26 -8.33
N ASN A 2 13.99 -17.28 -8.95
CA ASN A 2 13.61 -15.84 -8.85
C ASN A 2 12.24 -15.46 -9.45
N ASN A 3 11.73 -16.20 -10.45
CA ASN A 3 10.42 -15.94 -11.05
C ASN A 3 9.24 -16.16 -10.10
N ASN A 4 9.41 -16.88 -8.98
CA ASN A 4 8.30 -17.10 -8.05
C ASN A 4 8.05 -15.90 -7.14
N LEU A 5 9.08 -15.18 -6.68
CA LEU A 5 8.90 -14.11 -5.70
C LEU A 5 8.18 -12.90 -6.30
N VAL A 6 8.59 -12.46 -7.49
CA VAL A 6 7.95 -11.34 -8.20
C VAL A 6 6.52 -11.68 -8.58
N THR A 7 6.26 -12.91 -9.05
CA THR A 7 4.91 -13.35 -9.43
C THR A 7 4.02 -13.47 -8.19
N TYR A 8 4.52 -14.07 -7.09
CA TYR A 8 3.82 -14.18 -5.81
C TYR A 8 3.53 -12.81 -5.19
N LEU A 9 4.46 -11.86 -5.30
CA LEU A 9 4.27 -10.49 -4.86
C LEU A 9 3.25 -9.76 -5.73
N ILE A 10 3.31 -9.85 -7.06
CA ILE A 10 2.30 -9.26 -7.95
C ILE A 10 0.92 -9.81 -7.61
N ILE A 11 0.82 -11.13 -7.39
CA ILE A 11 -0.43 -11.81 -7.05
C ILE A 11 -0.99 -11.33 -5.70
N ASN A 12 -0.19 -11.38 -4.63
CA ASN A 12 -0.63 -10.96 -3.30
C ASN A 12 -0.90 -9.46 -3.23
N ASN A 13 -0.15 -8.64 -3.97
CA ASN A 13 -0.33 -7.20 -3.96
C ASN A 13 -1.56 -6.76 -4.76
N LEU A 14 -1.93 -7.47 -5.83
CA LEU A 14 -3.22 -7.29 -6.52
C LEU A 14 -4.42 -7.68 -5.64
N LEU A 15 -4.27 -8.69 -4.77
CA LEU A 15 -5.27 -8.97 -3.72
C LEU A 15 -5.35 -7.83 -2.69
N LEU A 16 -4.23 -7.22 -2.30
CA LEU A 16 -4.23 -6.07 -1.38
C LEU A 16 -5.02 -4.87 -1.95
N ILE A 17 -5.00 -4.63 -3.26
CA ILE A 17 -5.80 -3.56 -3.87
C ILE A 17 -7.30 -3.78 -3.63
N HIS A 18 -7.77 -5.03 -3.64
CA HIS A 18 -9.19 -5.36 -3.44
C HIS A 18 -9.71 -4.96 -2.05
N PHE A 19 -8.88 -5.10 -1.01
CA PHE A 19 -9.31 -4.86 0.37
C PHE A 19 -8.93 -3.47 0.88
N ILE A 20 -7.95 -2.80 0.26
CA ILE A 20 -7.17 -1.76 0.94
C ILE A 20 -7.02 -0.49 0.08
N GLY A 21 -6.99 -0.59 -1.24
CA GLY A 21 -6.76 0.55 -2.16
C GLY A 21 -7.96 1.47 -2.40
N ILE A 22 -9.12 1.20 -1.80
CA ILE A 22 -10.39 1.91 -2.05
C ILE A 22 -10.30 3.40 -1.69
N GLU A 23 -9.63 3.75 -0.58
CA GLU A 23 -9.47 5.15 -0.20
C GLU A 23 -8.56 5.91 -1.18
N ASP A 24 -7.55 5.23 -1.71
CA ASP A 24 -6.56 5.79 -2.62
C ASP A 24 -7.12 6.02 -4.03
N ILE A 25 -8.15 5.26 -4.43
CA ILE A 25 -8.81 5.41 -5.73
C ILE A 25 -9.49 6.78 -5.89
N LYS A 26 -9.94 7.38 -4.77
CA LYS A 26 -10.60 8.69 -4.73
C LYS A 26 -9.67 9.85 -5.13
N VAL A 27 -8.35 9.64 -5.12
CA VAL A 27 -7.37 10.65 -5.52
C VAL A 27 -7.50 10.94 -7.01
N LYS A 28 -8.00 12.11 -7.41
CA LYS A 28 -8.34 12.40 -8.81
C LYS A 28 -7.17 12.40 -9.80
N ASN A 29 -5.98 12.86 -9.39
CA ASN A 29 -4.84 13.05 -10.29
C ASN A 29 -3.74 12.00 -10.07
N ASN A 30 -3.19 11.46 -11.16
CA ASN A 30 -2.06 10.51 -11.11
C ASN A 30 -0.82 11.16 -10.50
N LYS A 31 -0.55 12.45 -10.76
CA LYS A 31 0.58 13.16 -10.16
C LYS A 31 0.47 13.24 -8.64
N THR A 32 -0.72 13.47 -8.10
CA THR A 32 -0.95 13.49 -6.64
C THR A 32 -0.88 12.09 -6.06
N LEU A 33 -1.36 11.08 -6.79
CA LEU A 33 -1.28 9.68 -6.37
C LEU A 33 0.19 9.20 -6.29
N SER A 34 1.01 9.46 -7.31
CA SER A 34 2.44 9.11 -7.29
C SER A 34 3.18 9.81 -6.16
N LYS A 35 2.88 11.09 -5.89
CA LYS A 35 3.44 11.81 -4.73
C LYS A 35 3.02 11.15 -3.41
N LYS A 36 1.74 10.77 -3.28
CA LYS A 36 1.23 10.06 -2.08
C LYS A 36 2.01 8.75 -1.86
N TYR A 37 2.17 7.93 -2.91
CA TYR A 37 2.87 6.65 -2.81
C TYR A 37 4.37 6.79 -2.56
N LEU A 38 5.02 7.85 -3.06
CA LEU A 38 6.40 8.15 -2.70
C LEU A 38 6.56 8.45 -1.20
N ILE A 39 5.62 9.22 -0.64
CA ILE A 39 5.61 9.50 0.81
C ILE A 39 5.32 8.21 1.60
N ILE A 40 4.37 7.37 1.13
CA ILE A 40 4.08 6.06 1.73
C ILE A 40 5.34 5.19 1.75
N ILE A 41 6.09 5.08 0.66
CA ILE A 41 7.33 4.28 0.62
C ILE A 41 8.34 4.78 1.66
N ILE A 42 8.61 6.08 1.70
CA ILE A 42 9.60 6.66 2.62
C ILE A 42 9.18 6.43 4.08
N THR A 43 7.92 6.75 4.40
CA THR A 43 7.39 6.57 5.76
C THR A 43 7.32 5.09 6.14
N ALA A 44 7.00 4.19 5.19
CA ALA A 44 6.90 2.77 5.44
C ALA A 44 8.29 2.18 5.70
N LEU A 45 9.32 2.59 4.94
CA LEU A 45 10.70 2.17 5.18
C LEU A 45 11.17 2.55 6.58
N PHE A 46 10.88 3.78 7.03
CA PHE A 46 11.23 4.23 8.38
C PHE A 46 10.51 3.41 9.46
N THR A 47 9.20 3.19 9.26
CA THR A 47 8.36 2.46 10.21
C THR A 47 8.74 0.98 10.28
N TYR A 48 8.95 0.34 9.13
CA TYR A 48 9.43 -1.04 9.01
C TYR A 48 10.79 -1.22 9.68
N SER A 49 11.75 -0.31 9.39
CA SER A 49 13.07 -0.35 10.01
C SER A 49 13.01 -0.30 11.53
N SER A 50 12.12 0.57 12.06
CA SER A 50 11.91 0.71 13.50
C SER A 50 11.27 -0.54 14.14
N LEU A 51 10.39 -1.23 13.41
CA LEU A 51 9.65 -2.39 13.93
C LEU A 51 10.36 -3.72 13.72
N PHE A 52 11.21 -3.87 12.70
CA PHE A 52 11.73 -5.16 12.27
C PHE A 52 12.42 -5.95 13.39
N HIS A 53 13.31 -5.30 14.13
CA HIS A 53 14.06 -5.97 15.20
C HIS A 53 13.16 -6.36 16.37
N ILE A 54 12.20 -5.49 16.73
CA ILE A 54 11.21 -5.75 17.77
C ILE A 54 10.30 -6.92 17.34
N TYR A 55 9.90 -6.94 16.07
CA TYR A 55 9.10 -8.00 15.48
C TYR A 55 9.81 -9.35 15.52
N LYS A 56 11.08 -9.41 15.11
CA LYS A 56 11.87 -10.66 15.15
C LYS A 56 12.01 -11.18 16.58
N LEU A 57 12.36 -10.30 17.52
CA LEU A 57 12.43 -10.65 18.93
C LEU A 57 11.10 -11.21 19.43
N LEU A 58 9.99 -10.50 19.23
CA LEU A 58 8.67 -10.95 19.71
C LEU A 58 8.18 -12.23 19.00
N SER A 59 8.59 -12.48 17.76
CA SER A 59 8.31 -13.73 17.04
C SER A 59 8.95 -14.93 17.71
N GLU A 60 10.17 -14.79 18.24
CA GLU A 60 10.86 -15.89 18.95
C GLU A 60 10.16 -16.27 20.26
N TYR A 61 9.52 -15.30 20.92
CA TYR A 61 8.81 -15.50 22.19
C TYR A 61 7.30 -15.75 22.02
N ASN A 62 6.79 -15.92 20.79
CA ASN A 62 5.34 -16.05 20.51
C ASN A 62 4.48 -14.87 21.03
N LEU A 63 5.06 -13.66 21.09
CA LEU A 63 4.41 -12.44 21.60
C LEU A 63 3.94 -11.49 20.48
N LEU A 64 3.74 -12.01 19.26
CA LEU A 64 3.35 -11.22 18.08
C LEU A 64 2.02 -10.47 18.24
N LEU A 65 1.16 -10.89 19.18
CA LEU A 65 -0.10 -10.19 19.50
C LEU A 65 0.13 -8.73 19.95
N ILE A 66 1.33 -8.40 20.45
CA ILE A 66 1.66 -7.07 20.96
C ILE A 66 2.06 -6.10 19.82
N ILE A 67 2.50 -6.62 18.67
CA ILE A 67 2.98 -5.81 17.54
C ILE A 67 1.98 -4.74 17.08
N PRO A 68 0.67 -5.03 16.91
CA PRO A 68 -0.30 -4.00 16.54
C PRO A 68 -0.35 -2.82 17.51
N MET A 69 -0.20 -3.06 18.83
CA MET A 69 -0.16 -1.97 19.80
C MET A 69 1.12 -1.14 19.65
N ILE A 70 2.27 -1.78 19.49
CA ILE A 70 3.55 -1.09 19.27
C ILE A 70 3.51 -0.28 17.98
N TYR A 71 2.93 -0.83 16.91
CA TYR A 71 2.71 -0.14 15.65
C TYR A 71 1.88 1.14 15.85
N ILE A 72 0.73 1.06 16.54
CA ILE A 72 -0.13 2.24 16.78
C ILE A 72 0.63 3.32 17.58
N ILE A 73 1.38 2.94 18.61
CA ILE A 73 2.20 3.88 19.40
C ILE A 73 3.25 4.55 18.50
N LEU A 74 3.94 3.77 17.67
CA LEU A 74 4.94 4.28 16.74
C LEU A 74 4.32 5.26 15.73
N ILE A 75 3.16 4.93 15.16
CA ILE A 75 2.47 5.82 14.22
C ILE A 75 2.01 7.11 14.90
N TYR A 76 1.49 7.01 16.12
CA TYR A 76 1.04 8.18 16.87
C TYR A 76 2.21 9.12 17.20
N THR A 77 3.33 8.57 17.67
CA THR A 77 4.56 9.34 17.91
C THR A 77 5.10 9.98 16.64
N LEU A 78 5.11 9.26 15.52
CA LEU A 78 5.48 9.80 14.20
C LEU A 78 4.60 10.98 13.79
N THR A 79 3.28 10.86 14.03
CA THR A 79 2.29 11.90 13.73
C THR A 79 2.59 13.18 14.52
N ILE A 80 2.89 13.04 15.82
CA ILE A 80 3.24 14.17 16.68
C ILE A 80 4.52 14.85 16.18
N ILE A 81 5.58 14.07 15.89
CA ILE A 81 6.87 14.58 15.40
C ILE A 81 6.69 15.34 14.08
N LEU A 82 5.92 14.78 13.14
CA LEU A 82 5.65 15.44 11.85
C LEU A 82 4.84 16.72 12.03
N LYS A 83 3.91 16.76 12.99
CA LYS A 83 3.11 17.95 13.30
C LYS A 83 3.98 19.05 13.93
N THR A 84 4.84 18.72 14.88
CA THR A 84 5.78 19.69 15.47
C THR A 84 6.77 20.20 14.45
N LEU A 85 7.35 19.33 13.61
CA LEU A 85 8.23 19.75 12.51
C LEU A 85 7.50 20.68 11.52
N ASN A 86 6.26 20.37 11.15
CA ASN A 86 5.47 21.25 10.30
C ASN A 86 5.22 22.61 10.96
N ASN A 87 4.87 22.65 12.25
CA ASN A 87 4.67 23.92 12.97
C ASN A 87 5.94 24.77 13.01
N ILE A 88 7.10 24.16 13.23
CA ILE A 88 8.40 24.85 13.15
C ILE A 88 8.60 25.41 11.74
N LEU A 89 8.41 24.60 10.70
CA LEU A 89 8.55 25.05 9.31
C LEU A 89 7.60 26.20 8.96
N ILE A 90 6.37 26.20 9.47
CA ILE A 90 5.41 27.28 9.27
C ILE A 90 5.89 28.58 9.92
N ALA A 91 6.38 28.49 11.16
CA ALA A 91 6.95 29.63 11.87
C ALA A 91 8.16 30.25 11.13
N TYR A 92 8.94 29.42 10.44
CA TYR A 92 10.11 29.89 9.67
C TYR A 92 9.80 30.33 8.23
N ASN A 93 8.82 29.74 7.54
CA ASN A 93 8.60 29.94 6.09
C ASN A 93 7.26 30.61 5.71
N ASN A 94 6.38 30.94 6.67
CA ASN A 94 5.08 31.60 6.45
C ASN A 94 4.16 30.97 5.38
N LYS A 95 4.45 29.73 4.96
CA LYS A 95 3.65 28.94 4.02
C LYS A 95 3.42 27.57 4.64
N SER A 96 2.21 27.33 5.13
CA SER A 96 1.75 26.00 5.51
C SER A 96 0.92 25.40 4.37
N LYS A 97 1.11 24.11 4.08
CA LYS A 97 0.10 23.23 3.46
C LYS A 97 0.61 21.78 3.35
N TYR A 98 0.76 21.11 4.49
CA TYR A 98 0.85 19.64 4.51
C TYR A 98 -0.14 19.12 5.55
N SER A 99 -1.22 18.48 5.07
CA SER A 99 -2.12 17.70 5.92
C SER A 99 -1.49 16.33 6.14
N ASN A 100 -0.65 16.22 7.17
CA ASN A 100 0.06 14.98 7.52
C ASN A 100 -0.90 13.84 7.94
N ASP A 101 -2.15 14.17 8.27
CA ASP A 101 -3.18 13.20 8.68
C ASP A 101 -3.50 12.14 7.61
N PHE A 102 -3.17 12.40 6.33
CA PHE A 102 -3.60 11.56 5.21
C PHE A 102 -2.74 10.31 4.92
N VAL A 103 -1.54 10.22 5.52
CA VAL A 103 -0.59 9.14 5.20
C VAL A 103 -0.66 8.01 6.23
N LEU A 104 -0.85 8.35 7.50
CA LEU A 104 -0.66 7.43 8.63
C LEU A 104 -1.92 6.62 8.97
N SER A 105 -3.11 7.08 8.57
CA SER A 105 -4.36 6.30 8.65
C SER A 105 -4.65 5.50 7.38
N ASN A 106 -3.74 5.49 6.40
CA ASN A 106 -3.97 4.80 5.15
C ASN A 106 -3.87 3.29 5.37
N SER A 107 -4.97 2.59 5.13
CA SER A 107 -5.01 1.13 5.22
C SER A 107 -3.94 0.47 4.34
N SER A 108 -3.63 1.06 3.17
CA SER A 108 -2.58 0.58 2.24
C SER A 108 -1.22 0.58 2.92
N PHE A 109 -0.93 1.65 3.64
CA PHE A 109 0.33 1.82 4.36
C PHE A 109 0.48 0.80 5.49
N THR A 110 -0.56 0.59 6.29
CA THR A 110 -0.54 -0.44 7.35
C THR A 110 -0.31 -1.83 6.77
N ALA A 111 -1.03 -2.18 5.71
CA ALA A 111 -0.92 -3.49 5.09
C ALA A 111 0.47 -3.77 4.50
N ILE A 112 1.05 -2.79 3.79
CA ILE A 112 2.41 -2.89 3.25
C ILE A 112 3.41 -3.20 4.38
N ILE A 113 3.30 -2.55 5.53
CA ILE A 113 4.20 -2.77 6.67
C ILE A 113 4.04 -4.19 7.23
N PHE A 114 2.81 -4.61 7.53
CA PHE A 114 2.59 -5.95 8.09
C PHE A 114 2.95 -7.07 7.12
N PHE A 115 2.74 -6.87 5.82
CA PHE A 115 3.15 -7.83 4.78
C PHE A 115 4.68 -7.93 4.67
N SER A 116 5.39 -6.82 4.88
CA SER A 116 6.86 -6.81 4.93
C SER A 116 7.43 -7.44 6.21
N LEU A 117 6.71 -7.35 7.33
CA LEU A 117 7.03 -7.99 8.62
C LEU A 117 6.58 -9.46 8.64
N ASP A 118 7.19 -10.28 7.77
CA ASP A 118 7.03 -11.74 7.82
C ASP A 118 8.14 -12.35 8.69
N LYS A 119 7.78 -13.34 9.50
CA LYS A 119 8.73 -14.14 10.30
C LYS A 119 9.82 -14.78 9.44
N ASN A 120 9.51 -15.11 8.19
CA ASN A 120 10.43 -15.78 7.27
C ASN A 120 11.35 -14.81 6.51
N HIS A 121 11.04 -13.52 6.46
CA HIS A 121 11.85 -12.56 5.71
C HIS A 121 13.10 -12.13 6.48
N ASN A 122 14.22 -12.04 5.78
CA ASN A 122 15.38 -11.27 6.24
C ASN A 122 15.12 -9.76 6.06
N PHE A 123 15.90 -8.90 6.72
CA PHE A 123 15.67 -7.45 6.72
C PHE A 123 15.54 -6.86 5.30
N LEU A 124 16.46 -7.25 4.41
CA LEU A 124 16.48 -6.83 3.00
C LEU A 124 15.29 -7.37 2.20
N GLU A 125 14.84 -8.59 2.48
CA GLU A 125 13.67 -9.20 1.82
C GLU A 125 12.37 -8.50 2.21
N GLY A 126 12.25 -8.04 3.46
CA GLY A 126 11.12 -7.21 3.85
C GLY A 126 11.17 -5.83 3.19
N ILE A 127 12.35 -5.22 3.00
CA ILE A 127 12.49 -3.97 2.23
C ILE A 127 12.05 -4.16 0.78
N THR A 128 12.52 -5.22 0.11
CA THR A 128 12.14 -5.48 -1.29
C THR A 128 10.64 -5.73 -1.40
N THR A 129 10.05 -6.48 -0.48
CA THR A 129 8.61 -6.71 -0.38
C THR A 129 7.86 -5.38 -0.25
N LEU A 130 8.27 -4.52 0.70
CA LEU A 130 7.65 -3.22 0.94
C LEU A 130 7.63 -2.34 -0.32
N ILE A 131 8.77 -2.23 -1.02
CA ILE A 131 8.91 -1.42 -2.22
C ILE A 131 8.03 -1.99 -3.35
N LEU A 132 8.10 -3.30 -3.59
CA LEU A 132 7.34 -3.96 -4.64
C LEU A 132 5.83 -3.89 -4.40
N SER A 133 5.38 -4.05 -3.14
CA SER A 133 3.99 -3.89 -2.75
C SER A 133 3.48 -2.48 -3.00
N SER A 134 4.24 -1.47 -2.57
CA SER A 134 3.89 -0.07 -2.79
C SER A 134 3.77 0.28 -4.27
N LEU A 135 4.71 -0.21 -5.09
CA LEU A 135 4.70 0.01 -6.54
C LEU A 135 3.56 -0.73 -7.23
N SER A 136 3.28 -1.98 -6.83
CA SER A 136 2.19 -2.77 -7.38
C SER A 136 0.82 -2.11 -7.13
N ILE A 137 0.60 -1.59 -5.93
CA ILE A 137 -0.64 -0.87 -5.61
C ILE A 137 -0.74 0.41 -6.46
N LEU A 138 0.34 1.19 -6.57
CA LEU A 138 0.36 2.39 -7.40
C LEU A 138 0.05 2.09 -8.87
N ILE A 139 0.68 1.06 -9.45
CA ILE A 139 0.47 0.66 -10.85
C ILE A 139 -0.98 0.25 -11.08
N SER A 140 -1.56 -0.55 -10.19
CA SER A 140 -2.95 -0.98 -10.33
C SER A 140 -3.95 0.16 -10.19
N LEU A 141 -3.73 1.10 -9.27
CA LEU A 141 -4.58 2.29 -9.16
C LEU A 141 -4.51 3.17 -10.42
N ILE A 142 -3.34 3.28 -11.05
CA ILE A 142 -3.19 3.96 -12.34
C ILE A 142 -3.93 3.20 -13.44
N LEU A 143 -3.80 1.87 -13.50
CA LEU A 143 -4.49 1.02 -14.46
C LEU A 143 -6.02 1.16 -14.34
N ILE A 144 -6.57 1.12 -13.12
CA ILE A 144 -8.02 1.27 -12.90
C ILE A 144 -8.51 2.60 -13.48
N LYS A 145 -7.80 3.70 -13.21
CA LYS A 145 -8.15 5.03 -13.76
C LYS A 145 -8.05 5.09 -15.27
N LEU A 146 -7.04 4.46 -15.87
CA LEU A 146 -6.88 4.41 -17.32
C LEU A 146 -8.01 3.62 -17.99
N ILE A 147 -8.34 2.45 -17.43
CA ILE A 147 -9.43 1.59 -17.89
C ILE A 147 -10.75 2.35 -17.79
N LYS A 148 -11.05 2.95 -16.63
CA LYS A 148 -12.24 3.77 -16.42
C LYS A 148 -12.35 4.91 -17.41
N LYS A 149 -11.28 5.70 -17.58
CA LYS A 149 -11.26 6.80 -18.56
C LYS A 149 -11.58 6.31 -19.97
N ASN A 150 -11.03 5.17 -20.38
CA ASN A 150 -11.29 4.58 -21.69
C ASN A 150 -12.76 4.13 -21.84
N PHE A 151 -13.36 3.55 -20.79
CA PHE A 151 -14.78 3.20 -20.77
C PHE A 151 -15.68 4.44 -20.85
N GLU A 152 -15.40 5.47 -20.05
CA GLU A 152 -16.16 6.74 -20.06
C GLU A 152 -16.09 7.45 -21.41
N THR A 153 -14.95 7.39 -22.12
CA THR A 153 -14.84 7.99 -23.46
C THR A 153 -15.61 7.25 -24.54
N LYS A 154 -15.94 5.97 -24.34
CA LYS A 154 -16.64 5.12 -25.32
C LYS A 154 -18.14 4.98 -25.04
N LEU A 155 -18.56 5.12 -23.78
CA LEU A 155 -19.96 5.04 -23.37
C LEU A 155 -20.58 6.44 -23.34
N THR A 156 -21.61 6.67 -24.16
CA THR A 156 -22.41 7.91 -24.18
C THR A 156 -23.27 8.11 -22.92
N SER A 157 -23.21 7.19 -21.96
CA SER A 157 -24.13 7.12 -20.85
C SER A 157 -23.41 7.24 -19.50
N LYS A 158 -23.83 8.23 -18.69
CA LYS A 158 -23.41 8.51 -17.31
C LYS A 158 -23.86 7.42 -16.30
N ILE A 159 -24.05 6.18 -16.74
CA ILE A 159 -24.94 5.20 -16.09
C ILE A 159 -24.34 4.54 -14.85
N LEU A 160 -23.02 4.48 -14.70
CA LEU A 160 -22.40 3.92 -13.49
C LEU A 160 -21.85 5.03 -12.60
N VAL A 161 -22.35 5.07 -11.37
CA VAL A 161 -21.83 5.91 -10.28
C VAL A 161 -20.33 5.69 -10.19
N ASN A 162 -19.56 6.78 -10.14
CA ASN A 162 -18.11 6.79 -10.28
C ASN A 162 -17.40 5.70 -9.45
N GLU A 163 -17.81 5.49 -8.21
CA GLU A 163 -17.21 4.51 -7.30
C GLU A 163 -17.53 3.07 -7.68
N THR A 164 -18.76 2.76 -8.13
CA THR A 164 -19.14 1.38 -8.52
C THR A 164 -18.33 0.86 -9.71
N MET A 165 -17.96 1.73 -10.65
CA MET A 165 -17.11 1.36 -11.78
C MET A 165 -15.66 1.10 -11.34
N ASP A 166 -15.15 1.92 -10.42
CA ASP A 166 -13.83 1.73 -9.82
C ASP A 166 -13.74 0.37 -9.09
N PHE A 167 -14.78 0.03 -8.31
CA PHE A 167 -14.91 -1.27 -7.65
C PHE A 167 -14.99 -2.43 -8.64
N PHE A 168 -15.77 -2.31 -9.71
CA PHE A 168 -15.92 -3.37 -10.70
C PHE A 168 -14.62 -3.66 -11.45
N ILE A 169 -13.90 -2.61 -11.88
CA ILE A 169 -12.59 -2.78 -12.55
C ILE A 169 -11.58 -3.40 -11.58
N MET A 170 -11.57 -2.93 -10.33
CA MET A 170 -10.72 -3.48 -9.27
C MET A 170 -11.00 -4.95 -8.99
N PHE A 171 -12.27 -5.36 -8.98
CA PHE A 171 -12.67 -6.76 -8.87
C PHE A 171 -12.13 -7.61 -10.03
N ILE A 172 -12.30 -7.16 -11.28
CA ILE A 172 -11.76 -7.88 -12.45
C ILE A 172 -10.24 -8.02 -12.36
N LEU A 173 -9.53 -6.93 -12.04
CA LEU A 173 -8.07 -6.97 -11.91
C LEU A 173 -7.61 -7.92 -10.79
N SER A 174 -8.36 -8.01 -9.69
CA SER A 174 -8.04 -8.90 -8.58
C SER A 174 -8.19 -10.39 -8.92
N LEU A 175 -8.95 -10.74 -9.96
CA LEU A 175 -9.11 -12.13 -10.42
C LEU A 175 -7.90 -12.62 -11.22
N ILE A 176 -7.16 -11.73 -11.88
CA ILE A 176 -6.01 -12.09 -12.73
C ILE A 176 -4.96 -12.90 -11.93
N PRO A 177 -4.53 -12.46 -10.72
CA PRO A 177 -3.69 -13.26 -9.86
C PRO A 177 -4.17 -14.68 -9.60
N ASN A 178 -5.44 -14.83 -9.25
CA ASN A 178 -6.03 -16.11 -8.89
C ASN A 178 -6.05 -17.06 -10.09
N ILE A 179 -6.33 -16.53 -11.28
CA ILE A 179 -6.28 -17.28 -12.54
C ILE A 179 -4.84 -17.74 -12.85
N ILE A 180 -3.85 -16.87 -12.66
CA ILE A 180 -2.43 -17.22 -12.87
C ILE A 180 -1.98 -18.32 -11.89
N ILE A 181 -2.34 -18.22 -10.59
CA ILE A 181 -2.07 -19.29 -9.62
C ILE A 181 -2.72 -20.59 -10.07
N LEU A 182 -3.99 -20.54 -10.45
CA LEU A 182 -4.75 -21.71 -10.85
C LEU A 182 -4.06 -22.44 -12.01
N ILE A 183 -3.65 -21.70 -13.04
CA ILE A 183 -2.95 -22.26 -14.21
C ILE A 183 -1.60 -22.88 -13.81
N ASN A 184 -0.79 -22.15 -13.02
CA ASN A 184 0.54 -22.63 -12.62
C ASN A 184 0.49 -23.85 -11.69
N ASN A 185 -0.53 -23.96 -10.84
CA ASN A 185 -0.71 -25.13 -9.97
C ASN A 185 -1.22 -26.36 -10.74
N ILE A 186 -1.87 -26.19 -11.89
CA ILE A 186 -2.31 -27.29 -12.76
C ILE A 186 -1.14 -27.85 -13.58
N GLU A 187 -0.16 -27.03 -13.95
CA GLU A 187 1.03 -27.47 -14.70
C GLU A 187 2.11 -28.14 -13.82
N GLY A 188 1.98 -28.04 -12.49
CA GLY A 188 2.94 -28.58 -11.52
C GLY A 188 2.60 -29.96 -10.94
N SER A 189 1.55 -30.64 -11.45
CA SER A 189 1.15 -32.00 -11.03
C SER A 189 1.52 -33.06 -12.06
#